data_AF-A0A8J9SLL4-F1
#
_entry.id   AF-A0A8J9SLL4-F1
#
_cell.length_a   1.000
_cell.length_b   1.000
_cell.length_c   1.000
_cell.angle_alpha   90.00
_cell.angle_beta   90.00
_cell.angle_gamma   90.00
#
_symmetry.space_group_name_H-M   'P 1'
#
loop_
_entity.id
_entity.type
_entity.pdbx_description
1 polymer ?
#
loop_
_entity_poly.entity_id
_entity_poly.type
_entity_poly.pdbx_seq_one_letter_code
_entity_poly.pdbx_strand_id
1 'polypeptide(L)'
;MEVLAPKETAPQHGGTSVDRLVIHPHLLKPRLKPSAATADFASQLRQHATSKQGKTLAQEYVAALGSARQAFLIKADTPGTSDVEAALDQKAEEYIALLLGLINALPKTPESSKDVSREANSPASLPHPEGNVAEGAVEATPKADAGAASNAVSSSTPSNATAPPVVGDSKLRRSVAFTWKDVMVSSPVGESTAQDAIFELASVLEAVALWKMARAATLCADARFGIGGEAVSEAYKLLRAAAGLFEFVRDHCATFLINAVASPDCNVQTAQAYALLCIAEAQSLTVLRAIQKGNAPSLIASLAVDAAAAFESAAGTARGVAATKADSKFKLYADYQAAVHRAYGQCFAGVEQLKAQQAGAALRHLGNAKDLLAASQAASKAYDRADPVSSAVDHEYADLELKDAIEKPYTRAKRDNDSVYFQHVPTADSLAAIEPRRLVTPTPYALPAPALLVNEALPDAFVEVPAEKADKLGGAPAASAAAVAKPGTEEKPAGGKDDDKAKAKGGAWWQWLLVIIAMPLLLIVSLVGAVVWVLLLPLKCFCCPIGCAAQLIWNVVEWLLKAPLRGMLWASGKPWQPHKDAEPEKDDKDKNKHKAAKDKTPPV
;
A
#
# COMPACT_ATOMS: atom_id res chain seq x y z
N MET A 1 -48.15 55.26 33.43
CA MET A 1 -47.89 55.69 32.04
C MET A 1 -46.45 55.32 31.77
N GLU A 2 -46.20 54.39 30.85
CA GLU A 2 -44.86 53.95 30.50
C GLU A 2 -44.86 53.55 29.01
N VAL A 3 -43.71 53.65 28.34
CA VAL A 3 -43.66 53.88 26.88
C VAL A 3 -43.51 52.59 26.07
N LEU A 4 -44.19 52.54 24.93
CA LEU A 4 -44.20 51.41 24.00
C LEU A 4 -42.89 51.23 23.25
N ALA A 5 -42.45 49.98 23.11
CA ALA A 5 -41.50 49.53 22.09
C ALA A 5 -42.25 48.63 21.06
N PRO A 6 -41.81 48.58 19.79
CA PRO A 6 -42.54 47.88 18.72
C PRO A 6 -42.35 46.35 18.76
N LYS A 7 -43.32 45.63 18.18
CA LYS A 7 -43.25 44.17 18.00
C LYS A 7 -42.19 43.79 16.96
N GLU A 8 -41.35 42.81 17.28
CA GLU A 8 -40.65 42.02 16.26
C GLU A 8 -41.64 41.19 15.43
N THR A 9 -41.30 40.95 14.17
CA THR A 9 -42.05 40.06 13.26
C THR A 9 -41.28 38.76 13.09
N ALA A 10 -41.93 37.63 13.39
CA ALA A 10 -41.29 36.32 13.26
C ALA A 10 -41.13 35.92 11.78
N PRO A 11 -39.93 35.48 11.35
CA PRO A 11 -39.77 34.86 10.03
C PRO A 11 -40.46 33.49 10.02
N GLN A 12 -41.06 33.15 8.87
CA GLN A 12 -41.88 31.94 8.70
C GLN A 12 -41.01 30.69 8.50
N HIS A 13 -41.61 29.51 8.72
CA HIS A 13 -40.96 28.22 8.44
C HIS A 13 -40.49 28.13 6.97
N GLY A 14 -39.19 27.90 6.78
CA GLY A 14 -38.60 27.55 5.50
C GLY A 14 -37.85 26.23 5.58
N GLY A 15 -38.31 25.23 4.83
CA GLY A 15 -37.60 24.00 4.46
C GLY A 15 -36.83 23.25 5.55
N THR A 16 -37.40 22.15 6.05
CA THR A 16 -36.58 21.05 6.60
C THR A 16 -35.62 20.57 5.51
N SER A 17 -34.34 20.95 5.60
CA SER A 17 -33.30 20.28 4.81
C SER A 17 -33.40 18.80 5.12
N VAL A 18 -33.52 17.96 4.09
CA VAL A 18 -33.29 16.52 4.25
C VAL A 18 -31.90 16.39 4.87
N ASP A 19 -31.80 15.62 5.96
CA ASP A 19 -30.52 15.37 6.60
C ASP A 19 -29.54 14.85 5.55
N ARG A 20 -28.45 15.59 5.33
CA ARG A 20 -27.33 15.11 4.53
C ARG A 20 -26.72 13.96 5.30
N LEU A 21 -27.21 12.73 5.06
CA LEU A 21 -26.73 11.55 5.76
C LEU A 21 -25.21 11.52 5.61
N VAL A 22 -24.54 11.57 6.74
CA VAL A 22 -23.09 11.70 6.82
C VAL A 22 -22.46 10.33 6.57
N ILE A 23 -21.22 10.31 6.06
CA ILE A 23 -20.40 9.09 6.00
C ILE A 23 -19.01 9.36 6.55
N HIS A 24 -18.42 8.34 7.19
CA HIS A 24 -17.14 8.42 7.89
C HIS A 24 -16.11 7.46 7.26
N PRO A 25 -15.54 7.79 6.08
CA PRO A 25 -14.53 6.95 5.44
C PRO A 25 -13.19 6.97 6.19
N HIS A 26 -12.60 5.79 6.41
CA HIS A 26 -11.25 5.66 6.98
C HIS A 26 -10.25 5.14 5.94
N LEU A 27 -9.44 6.04 5.39
CA LEU A 27 -8.42 5.75 4.37
C LEU A 27 -7.03 5.59 5.00
N LEU A 28 -6.16 4.78 4.38
CA LEU A 28 -4.76 4.70 4.79
C LEU A 28 -4.07 6.05 4.53
N LYS A 29 -3.41 6.57 5.55
CA LYS A 29 -2.55 7.74 5.45
C LYS A 29 -1.08 7.29 5.32
N PRO A 30 -0.54 7.10 4.09
CA PRO A 30 0.84 6.70 3.92
C PRO A 30 1.81 7.77 4.41
N ARG A 31 3.06 7.36 4.69
CA ARG A 31 4.19 8.28 4.78
C ARG A 31 4.48 8.81 3.36
N LEU A 32 4.75 10.10 3.22
CA LEU A 32 5.33 10.65 1.98
C LEU A 32 6.71 10.01 1.74
N LYS A 33 7.14 9.94 0.48
CA LYS A 33 8.43 9.38 0.06
C LYS A 33 9.44 10.53 -0.20
N PRO A 34 10.21 10.99 0.80
CA PRO A 34 11.20 12.04 0.59
C PRO A 34 12.41 11.52 -0.20
N SER A 35 12.98 12.36 -1.05
CA SER A 35 14.34 12.15 -1.56
C SER A 35 15.33 12.32 -0.41
N ALA A 36 16.38 11.52 -0.38
CA ALA A 36 17.57 11.90 0.40
C ALA A 36 18.32 13.02 -0.34
N ALA A 37 19.29 13.64 0.32
CA ALA A 37 20.15 14.63 -0.30
C ALA A 37 21.14 13.95 -1.28
N THR A 38 20.74 13.81 -2.53
CA THR A 38 21.59 13.30 -3.62
C THR A 38 22.87 14.13 -3.73
N ALA A 39 24.03 13.51 -3.51
CA ALA A 39 25.32 14.18 -3.42
C ALA A 39 25.74 14.82 -4.76
N ASP A 40 25.44 16.12 -4.89
CA ASP A 40 25.76 17.00 -6.03
C ASP A 40 25.62 16.33 -7.40
N PHE A 41 24.39 15.89 -7.72
CA PHE A 41 24.07 15.27 -9.01
C PHE A 41 24.38 16.19 -10.21
N ALA A 42 24.35 17.50 -9.99
CA ALA A 42 24.75 18.49 -10.98
C ALA A 42 26.26 18.45 -11.25
N SER A 43 27.12 18.27 -10.23
CA SER A 43 28.54 17.98 -10.42
C SER A 43 28.79 16.65 -11.13
N GLN A 44 28.04 15.58 -10.80
CA GLN A 44 28.15 14.28 -11.49
C GLN A 44 27.94 14.45 -13.01
N LEU A 45 26.83 15.06 -13.44
CA LEU A 45 26.57 15.33 -14.86
C LEU A 45 27.62 16.29 -15.48
N ARG A 46 28.04 17.35 -14.78
CA ARG A 46 29.04 18.31 -15.29
C ARG A 46 30.41 17.68 -15.55
N GLN A 47 30.79 16.62 -14.83
CA GLN A 47 32.04 15.88 -15.06
C GLN A 47 32.06 15.16 -16.41
N HIS A 48 30.88 14.92 -17.01
CA HIS A 48 30.73 14.26 -18.30
C HIS A 48 30.56 15.23 -19.49
N ALA A 49 30.61 16.55 -19.32
CA ALA A 49 30.33 17.50 -20.42
C ALA A 49 31.47 17.62 -21.47
N THR A 50 31.13 17.60 -22.77
CA THR A 50 32.07 17.68 -23.91
C THR A 50 32.25 19.10 -24.47
N SER A 51 33.38 19.33 -25.18
CA SER A 51 33.59 20.46 -26.11
C SER A 51 33.48 21.87 -25.48
N LYS A 52 33.64 22.92 -26.30
CA LYS A 52 33.35 24.31 -25.91
C LYS A 52 31.88 24.68 -26.07
N GLN A 53 31.19 24.15 -27.09
CA GLN A 53 29.76 24.42 -27.33
C GLN A 53 28.84 23.43 -26.60
N GLY A 54 29.16 22.12 -26.62
CA GLY A 54 28.42 21.09 -25.88
C GLY A 54 28.31 21.43 -24.39
N LYS A 55 29.42 21.88 -23.79
CA LYS A 55 29.48 22.32 -22.39
C LYS A 55 28.48 23.42 -22.02
N THR A 56 28.10 24.32 -22.94
CA THR A 56 27.10 25.36 -22.65
C THR A 56 25.70 24.76 -22.55
N LEU A 57 25.31 23.93 -23.52
CA LEU A 57 24.01 23.23 -23.54
C LEU A 57 23.90 22.21 -22.39
N ALA A 58 24.98 21.48 -22.09
CA ALA A 58 25.05 20.61 -20.93
C ALA A 58 24.93 21.39 -19.60
N GLN A 59 25.54 22.57 -19.48
CA GLN A 59 25.39 23.42 -18.29
C GLN A 59 23.97 23.93 -18.11
N GLU A 60 23.31 24.34 -19.20
CA GLU A 60 21.91 24.80 -19.20
C GLU A 60 20.95 23.66 -18.84
N TYR A 61 21.05 22.51 -19.50
CA TYR A 61 20.23 21.33 -19.19
C TYR A 61 20.41 20.85 -17.74
N VAL A 62 21.65 20.78 -17.24
CA VAL A 62 21.92 20.39 -15.85
C VAL A 62 21.39 21.42 -14.84
N ALA A 63 21.41 22.72 -15.18
CA ALA A 63 20.80 23.75 -14.34
C ALA A 63 19.27 23.65 -14.32
N ALA A 64 18.64 23.41 -15.49
CA ALA A 64 17.20 23.22 -15.61
C ALA A 64 16.73 21.97 -14.86
N LEU A 65 17.38 20.82 -15.07
CA LEU A 65 17.10 19.56 -14.37
C LEU A 65 17.32 19.70 -12.85
N GLY A 66 18.36 20.44 -12.44
CA GLY A 66 18.62 20.83 -11.05
C GLY A 66 17.48 21.63 -10.42
N SER A 67 17.03 22.68 -11.10
CA SER A 67 15.95 23.56 -10.63
C SER A 67 14.60 22.84 -10.59
N ALA A 68 14.27 22.09 -11.63
CA ALA A 68 13.02 21.33 -11.72
C ALA A 68 12.93 20.25 -10.62
N ARG A 69 14.00 19.47 -10.38
CA ARG A 69 14.04 18.49 -9.28
C ARG A 69 13.78 19.15 -7.93
N GLN A 70 14.44 20.27 -7.65
CA GLN A 70 14.27 20.97 -6.38
C GLN A 70 12.86 21.57 -6.22
N ALA A 71 12.29 22.12 -7.30
CA ALA A 71 10.93 22.66 -7.30
C ALA A 71 9.88 21.56 -7.08
N PHE A 72 10.07 20.38 -7.68
CA PHE A 72 9.26 19.20 -7.45
C PHE A 72 9.34 18.71 -6.00
N LEU A 73 10.54 18.50 -5.45
CA LEU A 73 10.73 17.99 -4.08
C LEU A 73 10.10 18.91 -3.03
N ILE A 74 10.24 20.23 -3.16
CA ILE A 74 9.58 21.20 -2.27
C ILE A 74 8.06 21.00 -2.24
N LYS A 75 7.43 20.60 -3.35
CA LYS A 75 5.99 20.29 -3.39
C LYS A 75 5.67 18.90 -2.88
N ALA A 76 6.49 17.89 -3.21
CA ALA A 76 6.30 16.50 -2.79
C ALA A 76 6.43 16.31 -1.26
N ASP A 77 7.33 17.06 -0.61
CA ASP A 77 7.48 17.05 0.85
C ASP A 77 6.45 17.94 1.59
N THR A 78 5.68 18.78 0.87
CA THR A 78 4.68 19.67 1.48
C THR A 78 3.34 18.95 1.72
N PRO A 79 2.79 18.96 2.96
CA PRO A 79 1.46 18.40 3.26
C PRO A 79 0.34 19.01 2.41
N GLY A 80 -0.55 18.15 1.90
CA GLY A 80 -1.36 18.52 0.74
C GLY A 80 -2.56 19.44 0.96
N THR A 81 -2.57 20.56 0.22
CA THR A 81 -3.72 21.43 -0.08
C THR A 81 -4.03 21.39 -1.59
N SER A 82 -5.15 21.97 -2.02
CA SER A 82 -5.52 22.12 -3.44
C SER A 82 -4.43 22.78 -4.28
N ASP A 83 -3.81 23.82 -3.73
CA ASP A 83 -2.88 24.68 -4.45
C ASP A 83 -1.48 24.05 -4.53
N VAL A 84 -1.21 23.10 -3.63
CA VAL A 84 -0.04 22.22 -3.70
C VAL A 84 -0.29 21.07 -4.68
N GLU A 85 -1.53 20.59 -4.83
CA GLU A 85 -1.89 19.50 -5.76
C GLU A 85 -1.60 19.86 -7.22
N ALA A 86 -2.21 20.93 -7.73
CA ALA A 86 -2.01 21.38 -9.11
C ALA A 86 -0.55 21.79 -9.38
N ALA A 87 0.12 22.37 -8.37
CA ALA A 87 1.54 22.71 -8.47
C ALA A 87 2.46 21.48 -8.42
N LEU A 88 2.08 20.41 -7.70
CA LEU A 88 2.85 19.17 -7.62
C LEU A 88 2.84 18.44 -8.97
N ASP A 89 1.65 18.27 -9.56
CA ASP A 89 1.51 17.62 -10.86
C ASP A 89 2.29 18.39 -11.94
N GLN A 90 2.14 19.73 -12.00
CA GLN A 90 2.91 20.57 -12.90
C GLN A 90 4.44 20.41 -12.70
N LYS A 91 4.94 20.40 -11.46
CA LYS A 91 6.39 20.27 -11.21
C LYS A 91 6.91 18.84 -11.38
N ALA A 92 6.07 17.83 -11.22
CA ALA A 92 6.37 16.47 -11.63
C ALA A 92 6.51 16.37 -13.15
N GLU A 93 5.55 16.92 -13.91
CA GLU A 93 5.60 16.94 -15.38
C GLU A 93 6.82 17.70 -15.91
N GLU A 94 7.09 18.91 -15.41
CA GLU A 94 8.28 19.70 -15.79
C GLU A 94 9.59 18.94 -15.51
N TYR A 95 9.67 18.22 -14.38
CA TYR A 95 10.86 17.45 -14.04
C TYR A 95 10.99 16.18 -14.88
N ILE A 96 9.91 15.43 -15.06
CA ILE A 96 9.89 14.20 -15.87
C ILE A 96 10.22 14.51 -17.33
N ALA A 97 9.67 15.58 -17.90
CA ALA A 97 9.95 16.02 -19.27
C ALA A 97 11.45 16.30 -19.52
N LEU A 98 12.20 16.76 -18.50
CA LEU A 98 13.65 16.89 -18.55
C LEU A 98 14.36 15.55 -18.28
N LEU A 99 13.88 14.76 -17.32
CA LEU A 99 14.44 13.46 -16.93
C LEU A 99 14.39 12.43 -18.07
N LEU A 100 13.40 12.50 -18.97
CA LEU A 100 13.32 11.63 -20.15
C LEU A 100 14.56 11.70 -21.05
N GLY A 101 15.30 12.82 -21.07
CA GLY A 101 16.58 12.93 -21.78
C GLY A 101 17.71 12.08 -21.18
N LEU A 102 17.61 11.73 -19.89
CA LEU A 102 18.49 10.73 -19.27
C LEU A 102 18.02 9.30 -19.52
N ILE A 103 16.76 9.06 -19.91
CA ILE A 103 16.18 7.71 -19.98
C ILE A 103 16.16 7.18 -21.42
N ASN A 104 15.61 7.94 -22.36
CA ASN A 104 15.42 7.50 -23.75
C ASN A 104 16.48 8.11 -24.68
N ALA A 105 16.98 7.32 -25.63
CA ALA A 105 17.65 7.87 -26.79
C ALA A 105 16.65 8.70 -27.60
N LEU A 106 17.08 9.87 -28.07
CA LEU A 106 16.22 10.72 -28.88
C LEU A 106 16.20 10.19 -30.32
N PRO A 107 15.02 10.16 -30.97
CA PRO A 107 14.90 9.67 -32.33
C PRO A 107 15.71 10.59 -33.23
N LYS A 108 16.82 10.07 -33.79
CA LYS A 108 17.58 10.81 -34.79
C LYS A 108 16.69 11.10 -35.98
N THR A 109 16.57 12.36 -36.37
CA THR A 109 15.93 12.68 -37.65
C THR A 109 16.71 12.00 -38.77
N PRO A 110 16.03 11.37 -39.75
CA PRO A 110 16.71 10.65 -40.84
C PRO A 110 17.27 11.65 -41.87
N GLU A 111 18.31 12.39 -41.48
CA GLU A 111 19.10 13.18 -42.42
C GLU A 111 19.77 12.28 -43.46
N SER A 112 19.92 12.81 -44.67
CA SER A 112 20.17 12.02 -45.89
C SER A 112 21.42 11.14 -45.80
N SER A 113 21.24 9.82 -45.89
CA SER A 113 22.30 8.87 -46.23
C SER A 113 22.73 9.09 -47.68
N LYS A 114 23.73 9.97 -47.88
CA LYS A 114 24.48 10.10 -49.12
C LYS A 114 25.36 8.87 -49.37
N ASP A 115 24.77 7.72 -49.69
CA ASP A 115 25.48 6.56 -50.24
C ASP A 115 24.51 5.58 -50.96
N VAL A 116 23.84 6.07 -52.02
CA VAL A 116 23.24 5.21 -53.05
C VAL A 116 23.55 5.80 -54.43
N SER A 117 24.63 5.34 -55.06
CA SER A 117 25.05 5.80 -56.40
C SER A 117 25.64 4.67 -57.27
N ARG A 118 25.12 3.46 -57.11
CA ARG A 118 25.31 2.26 -57.96
C ARG A 118 24.23 1.23 -57.58
N GLU A 119 23.53 0.54 -58.47
CA GLU A 119 23.45 0.58 -59.94
C GLU A 119 21.99 0.57 -60.40
N ALA A 120 21.68 1.23 -61.51
CA ALA A 120 20.37 1.15 -62.17
C ALA A 120 20.60 0.76 -63.63
N ASN A 121 20.07 -0.40 -64.06
CA ASN A 121 20.21 -0.82 -65.45
C ASN A 121 19.06 -1.71 -65.98
N SER A 122 17.86 -1.12 -66.06
CA SER A 122 16.86 -1.41 -67.11
C SER A 122 16.08 -2.76 -67.02
N PRO A 123 15.04 -3.02 -67.85
CA PRO A 123 13.66 -2.65 -67.44
C PRO A 123 12.60 -3.75 -67.73
N ALA A 124 11.31 -3.35 -67.70
CA ALA A 124 10.04 -4.08 -67.95
C ALA A 124 9.34 -4.65 -66.71
N SER A 125 8.00 -4.66 -66.59
CA SER A 125 6.94 -4.01 -67.39
C SER A 125 5.61 -3.94 -66.60
N LEU A 126 4.74 -2.96 -66.90
CA LEU A 126 3.33 -2.93 -66.46
C LEU A 126 2.52 -4.04 -67.17
N PRO A 127 1.42 -4.56 -66.56
CA PRO A 127 0.10 -3.91 -66.79
C PRO A 127 -0.88 -3.90 -65.59
N HIS A 128 -1.85 -2.99 -65.71
CA HIS A 128 -3.17 -2.95 -65.04
C HIS A 128 -4.25 -3.05 -66.16
N PRO A 129 -5.56 -3.15 -65.86
CA PRO A 129 -6.28 -3.89 -64.82
C PRO A 129 -7.47 -4.70 -65.43
N GLU A 130 -8.29 -5.37 -64.59
CA GLU A 130 -9.74 -5.71 -64.74
C GLU A 130 -10.08 -6.85 -63.74
N GLY A 131 -11.29 -7.02 -63.19
CA GLY A 131 -12.50 -6.18 -63.20
C GLY A 131 -13.80 -7.00 -63.25
N ASN A 132 -14.63 -7.04 -62.18
CA ASN A 132 -16.07 -7.35 -62.29
C ASN A 132 -16.91 -7.02 -61.04
N VAL A 133 -18.25 -7.09 -61.19
CA VAL A 133 -19.28 -6.55 -60.26
C VAL A 133 -20.44 -7.54 -60.02
N ALA A 134 -20.95 -7.61 -58.79
CA ALA A 134 -22.33 -7.94 -58.38
C ALA A 134 -22.42 -7.96 -56.83
N GLU A 135 -23.55 -7.86 -56.13
CA GLU A 135 -24.78 -7.03 -56.14
C GLU A 135 -25.76 -7.65 -55.10
N GLY A 136 -26.71 -6.87 -54.55
CA GLY A 136 -27.65 -7.30 -53.49
C GLY A 136 -27.19 -6.93 -52.07
N ALA A 137 -27.80 -6.03 -51.30
CA ALA A 137 -29.20 -5.94 -50.82
C ALA A 137 -29.55 -7.05 -49.79
N VAL A 138 -30.26 -6.82 -48.68
CA VAL A 138 -31.34 -5.85 -48.42
C VAL A 138 -31.26 -5.18 -47.02
N GLU A 139 -31.78 -3.95 -46.98
CA GLU A 139 -32.22 -3.10 -45.86
C GLU A 139 -32.93 -3.75 -44.64
N ALA A 140 -32.71 -3.22 -43.42
CA ALA A 140 -33.75 -2.99 -42.39
C ALA A 140 -33.23 -2.27 -41.12
N THR A 141 -33.79 -1.11 -40.78
CA THR A 141 -33.72 -0.49 -39.44
C THR A 141 -35.12 -0.15 -38.92
N PRO A 142 -35.37 -0.26 -37.61
CA PRO A 142 -36.28 0.66 -36.91
C PRO A 142 -35.52 1.60 -35.96
N LYS A 143 -36.24 2.56 -35.36
CA LYS A 143 -35.72 3.82 -34.79
C LYS A 143 -36.50 4.19 -33.51
N ALA A 144 -35.98 5.20 -32.78
CA ALA A 144 -36.60 5.93 -31.66
C ALA A 144 -36.44 5.27 -30.26
N ASP A 145 -36.32 6.00 -29.14
CA ASP A 145 -36.19 7.48 -28.98
C ASP A 145 -35.40 7.90 -27.72
N ALA A 146 -35.32 9.22 -27.50
CA ALA A 146 -34.74 10.02 -26.40
C ALA A 146 -34.58 9.39 -24.98
N GLY A 147 -33.65 9.85 -24.13
CA GLY A 147 -32.67 10.92 -24.29
C GLY A 147 -32.36 11.66 -22.96
N ALA A 148 -31.09 12.00 -22.70
CA ALA A 148 -30.66 12.82 -21.57
C ALA A 148 -29.34 13.54 -21.90
N ALA A 149 -29.24 14.84 -21.60
CA ALA A 149 -28.14 15.69 -22.08
C ALA A 149 -26.93 15.73 -21.12
N SER A 150 -25.72 15.74 -21.68
CA SER A 150 -24.46 16.02 -20.98
C SER A 150 -23.83 17.30 -21.52
N ASN A 151 -23.75 18.35 -20.69
CA ASN A 151 -23.08 19.61 -21.06
C ASN A 151 -21.55 19.45 -21.00
N ALA A 152 -20.95 19.04 -22.11
CA ALA A 152 -19.50 19.08 -22.30
C ALA A 152 -19.06 20.49 -22.71
N VAL A 153 -18.53 21.27 -21.76
CA VAL A 153 -17.84 22.53 -22.09
C VAL A 153 -16.52 22.18 -22.78
N SER A 154 -16.34 22.69 -24.00
CA SER A 154 -15.18 22.37 -24.84
C SER A 154 -13.97 23.24 -24.49
N SER A 155 -12.84 22.60 -24.20
CA SER A 155 -11.50 23.20 -24.37
C SER A 155 -10.74 22.39 -25.43
N SER A 156 -10.01 23.09 -26.30
CA SER A 156 -9.40 22.51 -27.49
C SER A 156 -7.98 22.00 -27.24
N THR A 157 -7.73 20.73 -27.52
CA THR A 157 -6.39 20.12 -27.51
C THR A 157 -6.05 19.64 -28.92
N PRO A 158 -4.88 19.97 -29.49
CA PRO A 158 -4.48 19.49 -30.81
C PRO A 158 -3.98 18.03 -30.77
N SER A 159 -4.45 17.25 -31.74
CA SER A 159 -3.79 16.08 -32.34
C SER A 159 -2.90 15.18 -31.45
N ASN A 160 -3.53 14.20 -30.80
CA ASN A 160 -3.11 12.79 -30.72
C ASN A 160 -1.62 12.45 -30.97
N ALA A 161 -0.72 12.95 -30.13
CA ALA A 161 0.65 12.46 -30.06
C ALA A 161 0.71 11.28 -29.09
N THR A 162 1.18 10.11 -29.55
CA THR A 162 1.38 8.95 -28.68
C THR A 162 2.41 9.30 -27.60
N ALA A 163 2.07 9.12 -26.32
CA ALA A 163 2.96 9.42 -25.21
C ALA A 163 4.29 8.63 -25.33
N PRO A 164 5.44 9.23 -24.97
CA PRO A 164 6.73 8.59 -25.16
C PRO A 164 6.84 7.33 -24.28
N PRO A 165 7.24 6.16 -24.83
CA PRO A 165 7.45 4.95 -24.04
C PRO A 165 8.71 5.06 -23.17
N VAL A 166 8.79 4.29 -22.09
CA VAL A 166 10.06 4.07 -21.37
C VAL A 166 10.86 3.03 -22.15
N VAL A 167 11.93 3.46 -22.82
CA VAL A 167 12.84 2.58 -23.59
C VAL A 167 14.11 2.28 -22.79
N GLY A 168 14.65 3.30 -22.09
CA GLY A 168 15.78 3.11 -21.19
C GLY A 168 17.13 2.90 -21.87
N ASP A 169 17.27 3.36 -23.12
CA ASP A 169 18.40 3.19 -24.04
C ASP A 169 19.32 4.43 -24.15
N SER A 170 19.03 5.52 -23.44
CA SER A 170 19.93 6.68 -23.38
C SER A 170 21.27 6.31 -22.76
N LYS A 171 22.38 6.72 -23.41
CA LYS A 171 23.74 6.61 -22.87
C LYS A 171 23.95 7.35 -21.55
N LEU A 172 23.02 8.22 -21.16
CA LEU A 172 23.07 9.02 -19.93
C LEU A 172 22.32 8.37 -18.74
N ARG A 173 21.60 7.25 -18.97
CA ARG A 173 20.75 6.59 -17.96
C ARG A 173 21.47 6.24 -16.67
N ARG A 174 22.75 5.88 -16.75
CA ARG A 174 23.61 5.53 -15.62
C ARG A 174 24.67 6.59 -15.29
N SER A 175 24.45 7.85 -15.66
CA SER A 175 25.38 8.96 -15.38
C SER A 175 25.18 9.63 -14.01
N VAL A 176 24.14 9.26 -13.26
CA VAL A 176 23.79 9.87 -11.97
C VAL A 176 23.34 8.82 -10.96
N ALA A 177 23.80 8.93 -9.72
CA ALA A 177 23.26 8.21 -8.58
C ALA A 177 22.14 9.01 -7.87
N PHE A 178 20.98 8.37 -7.70
CA PHE A 178 19.80 8.90 -7.03
C PHE A 178 19.52 8.14 -5.74
N THR A 179 19.02 8.82 -4.70
CA THR A 179 18.76 8.21 -3.37
C THR A 179 17.39 8.63 -2.83
N TRP A 180 16.57 7.65 -2.48
CA TRP A 180 15.21 7.83 -1.96
C TRP A 180 14.99 7.01 -0.70
N LYS A 181 14.02 7.42 0.12
CA LYS A 181 13.61 6.65 1.30
C LYS A 181 12.56 5.60 0.92
N ASP A 182 12.71 4.39 1.45
CA ASP A 182 11.77 3.29 1.23
C ASP A 182 10.69 3.31 2.32
N VAL A 183 9.47 3.68 1.94
CA VAL A 183 8.38 4.02 2.87
C VAL A 183 7.13 3.16 2.72
N MET A 184 7.01 2.38 1.64
CA MET A 184 5.78 1.63 1.33
C MET A 184 5.71 0.29 2.07
N VAL A 185 6.86 -0.36 2.29
CA VAL A 185 6.95 -1.73 2.85
C VAL A 185 7.82 -1.80 4.12
N SER A 186 8.87 -1.00 4.20
CA SER A 186 9.86 -1.03 5.29
C SER A 186 9.45 -0.19 6.50
N SER A 187 9.40 -0.81 7.69
CA SER A 187 9.64 -0.11 8.96
C SER A 187 10.68 -0.85 9.83
N PRO A 188 11.75 -0.16 10.30
CA PRO A 188 12.07 1.25 10.05
C PRO A 188 12.37 1.56 8.58
N VAL A 189 12.23 2.84 8.20
CA VAL A 189 12.42 3.35 6.84
C VAL A 189 13.88 3.17 6.40
N GLY A 190 14.07 2.60 5.21
CA GLY A 190 15.38 2.45 4.56
C GLY A 190 15.73 3.64 3.66
N GLU A 191 16.97 3.65 3.16
CA GLU A 191 17.41 4.52 2.06
C GLU A 191 17.99 3.66 0.95
N SER A 192 17.36 3.69 -0.22
CA SER A 192 17.82 3.02 -1.43
C SER A 192 18.53 3.99 -2.36
N THR A 193 19.71 3.61 -2.83
CA THR A 193 20.50 4.36 -3.83
C THR A 193 20.68 3.50 -5.09
N ALA A 194 20.46 4.09 -6.26
CA ALA A 194 20.76 3.45 -7.54
C ALA A 194 21.32 4.45 -8.56
N GLN A 195 22.21 3.95 -9.44
CA GLN A 195 22.78 4.71 -10.55
C GLN A 195 21.98 4.47 -11.83
N ASP A 196 20.67 4.78 -11.80
CA ASP A 196 19.74 4.58 -12.91
C ASP A 196 18.63 5.66 -12.92
N ALA A 197 18.47 6.38 -14.02
CA ALA A 197 17.42 7.37 -14.20
C ALA A 197 15.99 6.78 -14.20
N ILE A 198 15.81 5.48 -14.47
CA ILE A 198 14.49 4.82 -14.32
C ILE A 198 14.12 4.63 -12.84
N PHE A 199 15.09 4.48 -11.94
CA PHE A 199 14.82 4.46 -10.49
C PHE A 199 14.38 5.83 -9.97
N GLU A 200 14.94 6.92 -10.50
CA GLU A 200 14.43 8.27 -10.25
C GLU A 200 13.00 8.42 -10.76
N LEU A 201 12.71 8.02 -12.01
CA LEU A 201 11.35 8.10 -12.57
C LEU A 201 10.33 7.29 -11.74
N ALA A 202 10.66 6.05 -11.37
CA ALA A 202 9.82 5.24 -10.50
C ALA A 202 9.56 5.93 -9.16
N SER A 203 10.62 6.41 -8.49
CA SER A 203 10.52 7.07 -7.19
C SER A 203 9.74 8.39 -7.22
N VAL A 204 9.86 9.18 -8.31
CA VAL A 204 9.07 10.40 -8.54
C VAL A 204 7.58 10.07 -8.69
N LEU A 205 7.23 9.08 -9.51
CA LEU A 205 5.83 8.67 -9.72
C LEU A 205 5.22 8.06 -8.46
N GLU A 206 5.96 7.23 -7.73
CA GLU A 206 5.59 6.71 -6.41
C GLU A 206 5.37 7.84 -5.39
N ALA A 207 6.26 8.85 -5.35
CA ALA A 207 6.12 9.99 -4.43
C ALA A 207 4.84 10.81 -4.73
N VAL A 208 4.53 11.06 -6.01
CA VAL A 208 3.26 11.72 -6.40
C VAL A 208 2.05 10.85 -6.03
N ALA A 209 2.10 9.53 -6.28
CA ALA A 209 1.00 8.63 -5.95
C ALA A 209 0.73 8.56 -4.44
N LEU A 210 1.78 8.44 -3.62
CA LEU A 210 1.70 8.46 -2.15
C LEU A 210 1.22 9.82 -1.62
N TRP A 211 1.62 10.93 -2.25
CA TRP A 211 1.08 12.25 -1.93
C TRP A 211 -0.42 12.33 -2.23
N LYS A 212 -0.87 11.82 -3.38
CA LYS A 212 -2.30 11.81 -3.75
C LYS A 212 -3.14 10.94 -2.81
N MET A 213 -2.62 9.78 -2.38
CA MET A 213 -3.23 8.98 -1.31
C MET A 213 -3.29 9.75 0.02
N ALA A 214 -2.18 10.37 0.46
CA ALA A 214 -2.16 11.16 1.68
C ALA A 214 -3.11 12.36 1.64
N ARG A 215 -3.28 13.00 0.46
CA ARG A 215 -4.26 14.07 0.21
C ARG A 215 -5.69 13.55 0.25
N ALA A 216 -5.98 12.38 -0.33
CA ALA A 216 -7.29 11.74 -0.21
C ALA A 216 -7.62 11.42 1.26
N ALA A 217 -6.66 10.89 2.01
CA ALA A 217 -6.80 10.64 3.44
C ALA A 217 -6.98 11.91 4.28
N THR A 218 -6.39 13.07 3.91
CA THR A 218 -6.64 14.35 4.61
C THR A 218 -7.96 15.01 4.21
N LEU A 219 -8.42 14.82 2.97
CA LEU A 219 -9.80 15.16 2.56
C LEU A 219 -10.85 14.29 3.26
N CYS A 220 -10.44 13.10 3.71
CA CYS A 220 -11.23 12.20 4.54
C CYS A 220 -10.94 12.32 6.05
N ALA A 221 -10.17 13.32 6.49
CA ALA A 221 -9.89 13.59 7.91
C ALA A 221 -10.86 14.62 8.49
N ASP A 222 -10.86 14.75 9.82
CA ASP A 222 -11.89 15.46 10.61
C ASP A 222 -13.31 14.93 10.38
N ALA A 223 -13.44 13.60 10.40
CA ALA A 223 -14.71 12.91 10.21
C ALA A 223 -15.72 13.15 11.36
N ARG A 224 -15.51 14.03 12.35
CA ARG A 224 -16.41 14.17 13.50
C ARG A 224 -17.85 14.56 13.16
N PHE A 225 -18.02 15.33 12.09
CA PHE A 225 -19.31 15.68 11.49
C PHE A 225 -19.48 15.01 10.11
N GLY A 226 -18.61 14.03 9.84
CA GLY A 226 -18.27 13.41 8.56
C GLY A 226 -18.32 14.33 7.34
N ILE A 227 -18.42 13.69 6.17
CA ILE A 227 -17.71 14.24 5.00
C ILE A 227 -18.64 14.58 3.84
N GLY A 228 -18.50 15.80 3.34
CA GLY A 228 -19.26 16.32 2.21
C GLY A 228 -18.98 15.57 0.91
N GLY A 229 -20.02 15.36 0.11
CA GLY A 229 -19.92 14.61 -1.15
C GLY A 229 -18.97 15.19 -2.20
N GLU A 230 -18.49 16.42 -2.03
CA GLU A 230 -17.44 17.05 -2.83
C GLU A 230 -16.06 16.48 -2.47
N ALA A 231 -15.63 16.59 -1.21
CA ALA A 231 -14.36 16.02 -0.72
C ALA A 231 -14.27 14.51 -0.97
N VAL A 232 -15.38 13.77 -0.81
CA VAL A 232 -15.47 12.34 -1.17
C VAL A 232 -15.29 12.10 -2.68
N SER A 233 -15.78 13.01 -3.54
CA SER A 233 -15.56 12.92 -4.99
C SER A 233 -14.12 13.25 -5.39
N GLU A 234 -13.45 14.12 -4.63
CA GLU A 234 -12.06 14.50 -4.89
C GLU A 234 -11.08 13.41 -4.40
N ALA A 235 -11.27 12.89 -3.19
CA ALA A 235 -10.54 11.72 -2.69
C ALA A 235 -10.67 10.53 -3.66
N TYR A 236 -11.87 10.30 -4.21
CA TYR A 236 -12.11 9.28 -5.24
C TYR A 236 -11.31 9.51 -6.53
N LYS A 237 -11.19 10.76 -7.02
CA LYS A 237 -10.34 11.10 -8.18
C LYS A 237 -8.85 10.86 -7.88
N LEU A 238 -8.38 11.36 -6.75
CA LEU A 238 -7.00 11.25 -6.28
C LEU A 238 -6.53 9.81 -6.17
N LEU A 239 -7.34 8.93 -5.57
CA LEU A 239 -7.05 7.50 -5.45
C LEU A 239 -6.97 6.81 -6.82
N ARG A 240 -7.86 7.15 -7.77
CA ARG A 240 -7.81 6.59 -9.13
C ARG A 240 -6.57 7.06 -9.91
N ALA A 241 -6.12 8.29 -9.71
CA ALA A 241 -4.87 8.80 -10.27
C ALA A 241 -3.64 8.14 -9.63
N ALA A 242 -3.62 7.98 -8.30
CA ALA A 242 -2.58 7.24 -7.59
C ALA A 242 -2.47 5.78 -8.07
N ALA A 243 -3.61 5.10 -8.26
CA ALA A 243 -3.66 3.75 -8.82
C ALA A 243 -2.97 3.67 -10.19
N GLY A 244 -3.28 4.59 -11.11
CA GLY A 244 -2.70 4.60 -12.46
C GLY A 244 -1.21 4.94 -12.49
N LEU A 245 -0.73 5.78 -11.56
CA LEU A 245 0.71 6.01 -11.36
C LEU A 245 1.42 4.73 -10.91
N PHE A 246 0.86 3.99 -9.94
CA PHE A 246 1.42 2.71 -9.51
C PHE A 246 1.35 1.63 -10.58
N GLU A 247 0.29 1.56 -11.40
CA GLU A 247 0.24 0.67 -12.56
C GLU A 247 1.30 1.01 -13.61
N PHE A 248 1.51 2.30 -13.89
CA PHE A 248 2.57 2.72 -14.81
C PHE A 248 3.95 2.32 -14.29
N VAL A 249 4.22 2.51 -12.99
CA VAL A 249 5.49 2.06 -12.38
C VAL A 249 5.65 0.55 -12.45
N ARG A 250 4.58 -0.22 -12.18
CA ARG A 250 4.56 -1.70 -12.29
C ARG A 250 4.94 -2.18 -13.68
N ASP A 251 4.34 -1.60 -14.73
CA ASP A 251 4.44 -2.11 -16.10
C ASP A 251 5.65 -1.56 -16.87
N HIS A 252 5.98 -0.28 -16.68
CA HIS A 252 6.97 0.43 -17.50
C HIS A 252 8.29 0.76 -16.80
N CYS A 253 8.34 0.75 -15.46
CA CYS A 253 9.58 1.07 -14.72
C CYS A 253 10.15 -0.16 -14.00
N ALA A 254 9.35 -0.84 -13.19
CA ALA A 254 9.82 -1.88 -12.26
C ALA A 254 10.48 -3.07 -12.99
N THR A 255 10.04 -3.39 -14.21
CA THR A 255 10.64 -4.40 -15.10
C THR A 255 12.12 -4.14 -15.43
N PHE A 256 12.52 -2.87 -15.57
CA PHE A 256 13.92 -2.47 -15.77
C PHE A 256 14.76 -2.48 -14.48
N LEU A 257 14.11 -2.50 -13.31
CA LEU A 257 14.74 -2.39 -12.00
C LEU A 257 14.90 -3.75 -11.29
N ILE A 258 14.25 -4.81 -11.79
CA ILE A 258 14.37 -6.19 -11.30
C ILE A 258 15.85 -6.60 -11.25
N ASN A 259 16.33 -7.01 -10.07
CA ASN A 259 17.72 -7.37 -9.76
C ASN A 259 18.76 -6.25 -9.96
N ALA A 260 18.40 -5.09 -10.50
CA ALA A 260 19.29 -3.94 -10.70
C ALA A 260 19.27 -2.98 -9.49
N VAL A 261 18.17 -2.90 -8.75
CA VAL A 261 18.02 -2.02 -7.59
C VAL A 261 17.48 -2.79 -6.39
N ALA A 262 18.12 -2.61 -5.22
CA ALA A 262 17.75 -3.27 -3.97
C ALA A 262 16.66 -2.53 -3.17
N SER A 263 15.74 -1.84 -3.85
CA SER A 263 14.61 -1.12 -3.23
C SER A 263 13.40 -2.05 -3.06
N PRO A 264 12.82 -2.17 -1.85
CA PRO A 264 11.55 -2.86 -1.65
C PRO A 264 10.36 -2.04 -2.16
N ASP A 265 10.48 -0.72 -2.28
CA ASP A 265 9.42 0.16 -2.80
C ASP A 265 9.24 -0.06 -4.32
N CYS A 266 10.31 0.00 -5.11
CA CYS A 266 10.26 -0.15 -6.58
C CYS A 266 10.08 -1.60 -7.07
N ASN A 267 9.52 -2.48 -6.25
CA ASN A 267 9.21 -3.87 -6.60
C ASN A 267 7.85 -3.95 -7.32
N VAL A 268 7.77 -4.73 -8.40
CA VAL A 268 6.53 -5.00 -9.18
C VAL A 268 5.33 -5.35 -8.27
N GLN A 269 5.56 -6.16 -7.23
CA GLN A 269 4.51 -6.56 -6.28
C GLN A 269 4.14 -5.45 -5.29
N THR A 270 5.08 -4.55 -4.92
CA THR A 270 4.77 -3.39 -4.09
C THR A 270 3.90 -2.39 -4.85
N ALA A 271 4.29 -2.05 -6.09
CA ALA A 271 3.50 -1.21 -6.98
C ALA A 271 2.10 -1.81 -7.24
N GLN A 272 2.03 -3.12 -7.52
CA GLN A 272 0.74 -3.82 -7.67
C GLN A 272 -0.12 -3.80 -6.39
N ALA A 273 0.48 -3.99 -5.21
CA ALA A 273 -0.26 -3.94 -3.95
C ALA A 273 -0.84 -2.55 -3.68
N TYR A 274 -0.08 -1.49 -3.95
CA TYR A 274 -0.54 -0.11 -3.78
C TYR A 274 -1.57 0.31 -4.85
N ALA A 275 -1.42 -0.13 -6.11
CA ALA A 275 -2.44 0.06 -7.14
C ALA A 275 -3.78 -0.59 -6.75
N LEU A 276 -3.75 -1.84 -6.26
CA LEU A 276 -4.92 -2.55 -5.75
C LEU A 276 -5.53 -1.85 -4.52
N LEU A 277 -4.70 -1.35 -3.60
CA LEU A 277 -5.18 -0.64 -2.40
C LEU A 277 -5.93 0.64 -2.78
N CYS A 278 -5.38 1.47 -3.67
CA CYS A 278 -6.02 2.70 -4.14
C CYS A 278 -7.40 2.43 -4.76
N ILE A 279 -7.54 1.32 -5.51
CA ILE A 279 -8.82 0.91 -6.10
C ILE A 279 -9.80 0.36 -5.05
N ALA A 280 -9.31 -0.38 -4.06
CA ALA A 280 -10.12 -0.85 -2.94
C ALA A 280 -10.68 0.32 -2.09
N GLU A 281 -9.86 1.34 -1.83
CA GLU A 281 -10.24 2.58 -1.14
C GLU A 281 -11.25 3.41 -1.94
N ALA A 282 -11.06 3.59 -3.25
CA ALA A 282 -12.02 4.29 -4.10
C ALA A 282 -13.35 3.51 -4.27
N GLN A 283 -13.30 2.18 -4.27
CA GLN A 283 -14.49 1.32 -4.25
C GLN A 283 -15.19 1.41 -2.88
N SER A 284 -14.46 1.49 -1.76
CA SER A 284 -14.97 1.78 -0.41
C SER A 284 -15.75 3.12 -0.36
N LEU A 285 -15.16 4.22 -0.88
CA LEU A 285 -15.88 5.49 -1.03
C LEU A 285 -17.16 5.36 -1.87
N THR A 286 -17.17 4.45 -2.86
CA THR A 286 -18.34 4.16 -3.70
C THR A 286 -19.41 3.37 -2.93
N VAL A 287 -19.03 2.42 -2.06
CA VAL A 287 -19.93 1.69 -1.15
C VAL A 287 -20.59 2.65 -0.18
N LEU A 288 -19.79 3.45 0.54
CA LEU A 288 -20.32 4.42 1.53
C LEU A 288 -21.25 5.43 0.86
N ARG A 289 -20.91 5.92 -0.35
CA ARG A 289 -21.80 6.82 -1.12
C ARG A 289 -23.06 6.13 -1.66
N ALA A 290 -23.04 4.81 -1.88
CA ALA A 290 -24.23 4.05 -2.23
C ALA A 290 -25.17 3.87 -1.02
N ILE A 291 -24.61 3.64 0.17
CA ILE A 291 -25.35 3.65 1.45
C ILE A 291 -25.96 5.03 1.69
N GLN A 292 -25.16 6.09 1.56
CA GLN A 292 -25.58 7.50 1.72
C GLN A 292 -26.79 7.88 0.86
N LYS A 293 -26.85 7.35 -0.38
CA LYS A 293 -27.94 7.61 -1.34
C LYS A 293 -29.17 6.72 -1.15
N GLY A 294 -29.15 5.74 -0.23
CA GLY A 294 -30.24 4.79 -0.06
C GLY A 294 -30.42 3.83 -1.25
N ASN A 295 -29.32 3.48 -1.94
CA ASN A 295 -29.36 2.55 -3.07
C ASN A 295 -29.92 1.16 -2.68
N ALA A 296 -30.28 0.35 -3.68
CA ALA A 296 -30.72 -1.03 -3.48
C ALA A 296 -29.69 -1.84 -2.63
N PRO A 297 -30.11 -2.53 -1.55
CA PRO A 297 -29.22 -3.33 -0.72
C PRO A 297 -28.44 -4.41 -1.49
N SER A 298 -29.08 -5.07 -2.47
CA SER A 298 -28.39 -5.99 -3.40
C SER A 298 -27.23 -5.33 -4.15
N LEU A 299 -27.40 -4.09 -4.62
CA LEU A 299 -26.31 -3.32 -5.22
C LEU A 299 -25.22 -3.01 -4.19
N ILE A 300 -25.57 -2.45 -3.03
CA ILE A 300 -24.61 -2.13 -1.97
C ILE A 300 -23.78 -3.36 -1.56
N ALA A 301 -24.43 -4.52 -1.42
CA ALA A 301 -23.78 -5.79 -1.12
C ALA A 301 -22.75 -6.18 -2.19
N SER A 302 -23.12 -6.13 -3.48
CA SER A 302 -22.20 -6.44 -4.59
C SER A 302 -20.99 -5.49 -4.66
N LEU A 303 -21.19 -4.20 -4.35
CA LEU A 303 -20.10 -3.22 -4.31
C LEU A 303 -19.13 -3.48 -3.14
N ALA A 304 -19.68 -3.85 -1.98
CA ALA A 304 -18.91 -4.10 -0.76
C ALA A 304 -18.10 -5.41 -0.83
N VAL A 305 -18.63 -6.45 -1.48
CA VAL A 305 -17.88 -7.70 -1.70
C VAL A 305 -16.73 -7.51 -2.69
N ASP A 306 -16.88 -6.67 -3.73
CA ASP A 306 -15.74 -6.28 -4.58
C ASP A 306 -14.68 -5.48 -3.82
N ALA A 307 -15.09 -4.52 -2.96
CA ALA A 307 -14.17 -3.75 -2.13
C ALA A 307 -13.34 -4.67 -1.23
N ALA A 308 -13.98 -5.63 -0.55
CA ALA A 308 -13.30 -6.62 0.29
C ALA A 308 -12.29 -7.46 -0.52
N ALA A 309 -12.72 -8.02 -1.67
CA ALA A 309 -11.85 -8.80 -2.54
C ALA A 309 -10.64 -8.00 -3.07
N ALA A 310 -10.81 -6.69 -3.31
CA ALA A 310 -9.73 -5.80 -3.69
C ALA A 310 -8.72 -5.56 -2.54
N PHE A 311 -9.19 -5.29 -1.31
CA PHE A 311 -8.33 -5.20 -0.13
C PHE A 311 -7.58 -6.51 0.14
N GLU A 312 -8.25 -7.66 0.02
CA GLU A 312 -7.65 -8.99 0.17
C GLU A 312 -6.57 -9.26 -0.89
N SER A 313 -6.79 -8.80 -2.12
CA SER A 313 -5.82 -8.89 -3.22
C SER A 313 -4.59 -8.01 -2.97
N ALA A 314 -4.78 -6.79 -2.43
CA ALA A 314 -3.67 -5.93 -2.00
C ALA A 314 -2.87 -6.56 -0.86
N ALA A 315 -3.57 -7.04 0.19
CA ALA A 315 -2.97 -7.74 1.33
C ALA A 315 -2.24 -9.03 0.91
N GLY A 316 -2.78 -9.75 -0.08
CA GLY A 316 -2.17 -10.95 -0.68
C GLY A 316 -0.91 -10.65 -1.46
N THR A 317 -0.96 -9.63 -2.33
CA THR A 317 0.19 -9.20 -3.15
C THR A 317 1.34 -8.70 -2.27
N ALA A 318 1.05 -7.89 -1.24
CA ALA A 318 2.06 -7.37 -0.32
C ALA A 318 2.83 -8.48 0.44
N ARG A 319 2.21 -9.65 0.69
CA ARG A 319 2.89 -10.81 1.29
C ARG A 319 3.93 -11.48 0.39
N GLY A 320 3.89 -11.24 -0.93
CA GLY A 320 4.90 -11.75 -1.85
C GLY A 320 6.25 -11.01 -1.74
N VAL A 321 6.21 -9.73 -1.38
CA VAL A 321 7.41 -8.90 -1.25
C VAL A 321 8.21 -9.34 -0.03
N ALA A 322 9.43 -9.82 -0.25
CA ALA A 322 10.27 -10.41 0.81
C ALA A 322 10.65 -9.45 1.97
N ALA A 323 10.51 -8.14 1.78
CA ALA A 323 10.69 -7.14 2.84
C ALA A 323 9.46 -6.99 3.75
N THR A 324 8.29 -7.49 3.34
CA THR A 324 7.03 -7.38 4.09
C THR A 324 6.99 -8.38 5.24
N LYS A 325 6.96 -7.88 6.47
CA LYS A 325 6.62 -8.70 7.65
C LYS A 325 5.16 -9.17 7.54
N ALA A 326 4.85 -10.38 8.04
CA ALA A 326 3.49 -10.92 8.04
C ALA A 326 2.44 -10.02 8.75
N ASP A 327 2.92 -9.13 9.62
CA ASP A 327 2.15 -8.14 10.38
C ASP A 327 2.53 -6.69 10.00
N SER A 328 2.81 -6.43 8.71
CA SER A 328 3.04 -5.05 8.23
C SER A 328 1.78 -4.19 8.38
N LYS A 329 1.94 -2.89 8.70
CA LYS A 329 0.78 -2.00 8.90
C LYS A 329 -0.09 -1.89 7.65
N PHE A 330 0.51 -1.90 6.45
CA PHE A 330 -0.19 -2.00 5.17
C PHE A 330 -1.13 -3.21 5.12
N LYS A 331 -0.62 -4.40 5.43
CA LYS A 331 -1.42 -5.63 5.39
C LYS A 331 -2.51 -5.61 6.47
N LEU A 332 -2.19 -5.17 7.68
CA LEU A 332 -3.15 -5.11 8.78
C LEU A 332 -4.29 -4.10 8.50
N TYR A 333 -3.99 -2.98 7.84
CA TYR A 333 -5.01 -2.06 7.32
C TYR A 333 -5.93 -2.74 6.31
N ALA A 334 -5.35 -3.42 5.30
CA ALA A 334 -6.11 -4.08 4.26
C ALA A 334 -6.94 -5.27 4.79
N ASP A 335 -6.39 -6.07 5.71
CA ASP A 335 -7.13 -7.15 6.40
C ASP A 335 -8.31 -6.58 7.23
N TYR A 336 -8.12 -5.44 7.91
CA TYR A 336 -9.17 -4.72 8.65
C TYR A 336 -10.27 -4.21 7.70
N GLN A 337 -9.90 -3.48 6.64
CA GLN A 337 -10.86 -2.96 5.67
C GLN A 337 -11.59 -4.06 4.89
N ALA A 338 -10.94 -5.18 4.59
CA ALA A 338 -11.60 -6.36 4.03
C ALA A 338 -12.69 -6.90 4.96
N ALA A 339 -12.42 -7.01 6.27
CA ALA A 339 -13.40 -7.45 7.25
C ALA A 339 -14.59 -6.47 7.36
N VAL A 340 -14.33 -5.15 7.39
CA VAL A 340 -15.36 -4.09 7.33
C VAL A 340 -16.27 -4.25 6.10
N HIS A 341 -15.67 -4.42 4.92
CA HIS A 341 -16.42 -4.48 3.67
C HIS A 341 -17.16 -5.81 3.47
N ARG A 342 -16.62 -6.95 3.95
CA ARG A 342 -17.39 -8.19 4.05
C ARG A 342 -18.58 -8.06 5.00
N ALA A 343 -18.40 -7.39 6.13
CA ALA A 343 -19.48 -7.16 7.10
C ALA A 343 -20.60 -6.31 6.50
N TYR A 344 -20.28 -5.23 5.78
CA TYR A 344 -21.26 -4.48 4.98
C TYR A 344 -21.92 -5.35 3.90
N GLY A 345 -21.15 -6.16 3.16
CA GLY A 345 -21.67 -7.06 2.13
C GLY A 345 -22.74 -8.02 2.65
N GLN A 346 -22.41 -8.74 3.74
CA GLN A 346 -23.34 -9.63 4.43
C GLN A 346 -24.53 -8.87 5.04
N CYS A 347 -24.30 -7.68 5.62
CA CYS A 347 -25.35 -6.86 6.19
C CYS A 347 -26.41 -6.45 5.15
N PHE A 348 -25.99 -5.88 4.02
CA PHE A 348 -26.94 -5.42 2.99
C PHE A 348 -27.59 -6.58 2.22
N ALA A 349 -26.93 -7.73 2.08
CA ALA A 349 -27.60 -8.95 1.63
C ALA A 349 -28.71 -9.39 2.59
N GLY A 350 -28.45 -9.38 3.90
CA GLY A 350 -29.47 -9.67 4.92
C GLY A 350 -30.63 -8.66 4.95
N VAL A 351 -30.36 -7.38 4.71
CA VAL A 351 -31.40 -6.35 4.54
C VAL A 351 -32.26 -6.62 3.30
N GLU A 352 -31.69 -7.11 2.20
CA GLU A 352 -32.47 -7.49 1.02
C GLU A 352 -33.37 -8.70 1.31
N GLN A 353 -32.85 -9.74 1.97
CA GLN A 353 -33.67 -10.89 2.36
C GLN A 353 -34.81 -10.52 3.32
N LEU A 354 -34.58 -9.54 4.22
CA LEU A 354 -35.64 -9.03 5.10
C LEU A 354 -36.73 -8.28 4.33
N LYS A 355 -36.39 -7.57 3.23
CA LYS A 355 -37.38 -6.98 2.31
C LYS A 355 -38.15 -8.06 1.54
N ALA A 356 -37.49 -9.14 1.15
CA ALA A 356 -38.09 -10.31 0.52
C ALA A 356 -38.89 -11.21 1.49
N GLN A 357 -39.11 -10.77 2.74
CA GLN A 357 -39.78 -11.51 3.82
C GLN A 357 -39.08 -12.83 4.21
N GLN A 358 -37.84 -13.05 3.79
CA GLN A 358 -37.01 -14.20 4.14
C GLN A 358 -36.21 -13.94 5.42
N ALA A 359 -36.91 -13.68 6.52
CA ALA A 359 -36.31 -13.35 7.82
C ALA A 359 -35.33 -14.42 8.35
N GLY A 360 -35.54 -15.71 8.04
CA GLY A 360 -34.59 -16.78 8.38
C GLY A 360 -33.25 -16.65 7.65
N ALA A 361 -33.27 -16.37 6.34
CA ALA A 361 -32.07 -16.12 5.55
C ALA A 361 -31.40 -14.78 5.92
N ALA A 362 -32.20 -13.75 6.18
CA ALA A 362 -31.73 -12.46 6.69
C ALA A 362 -30.96 -12.62 8.00
N LEU A 363 -31.46 -13.43 8.93
CA LEU A 363 -30.78 -13.73 10.19
C LEU A 363 -29.43 -14.44 10.03
N ARG A 364 -29.28 -15.34 9.05
CA ARG A 364 -27.96 -15.94 8.77
C ARG A 364 -26.98 -14.90 8.23
N HIS A 365 -27.38 -14.12 7.22
CA HIS A 365 -26.54 -13.04 6.67
C HIS A 365 -26.14 -12.02 7.75
N LEU A 366 -27.08 -11.55 8.56
CA LEU A 366 -26.84 -10.57 9.62
C LEU A 366 -26.05 -11.18 10.79
N GLY A 367 -26.19 -12.48 11.07
CA GLY A 367 -25.32 -13.21 12.01
C GLY A 367 -23.87 -13.23 11.52
N ASN A 368 -23.64 -13.67 10.28
CA ASN A 368 -22.32 -13.65 9.65
C ASN A 368 -21.70 -12.23 9.67
N ALA A 369 -22.51 -11.18 9.46
CA ALA A 369 -22.05 -9.79 9.56
C ALA A 369 -21.59 -9.39 10.97
N LYS A 370 -22.22 -9.91 12.03
CA LYS A 370 -21.79 -9.69 13.43
C LYS A 370 -20.48 -10.40 13.75
N ASP A 371 -20.26 -11.60 13.23
CA ASP A 371 -18.99 -12.32 13.39
C ASP A 371 -17.85 -11.59 12.67
N LEU A 372 -18.12 -11.05 11.47
CA LEU A 372 -17.19 -10.21 10.71
C LEU A 372 -16.91 -8.86 11.38
N LEU A 373 -17.89 -8.26 12.07
CA LEU A 373 -17.71 -7.06 12.90
C LEU A 373 -16.79 -7.34 14.12
N ALA A 374 -16.91 -8.50 14.75
CA ALA A 374 -15.99 -8.91 15.82
C ALA A 374 -14.56 -9.11 15.26
N ALA A 375 -14.43 -9.64 14.04
CA ALA A 375 -13.15 -9.78 13.35
C ALA A 375 -12.54 -8.42 12.94
N SER A 376 -13.31 -7.48 12.41
CA SER A 376 -12.80 -6.14 12.06
C SER A 376 -12.33 -5.38 13.31
N GLN A 377 -13.08 -5.47 14.42
CA GLN A 377 -12.69 -4.90 15.72
C GLN A 377 -11.47 -5.59 16.35
N ALA A 378 -11.05 -6.77 15.90
CA ALA A 378 -9.79 -7.39 16.28
C ALA A 378 -8.64 -6.93 15.37
N ALA A 379 -8.92 -6.79 14.07
CA ALA A 379 -7.97 -6.34 13.06
C ALA A 379 -7.57 -4.86 13.23
N SER A 380 -8.51 -3.95 13.53
CA SER A 380 -8.20 -2.53 13.78
C SER A 380 -7.26 -2.36 14.98
N LYS A 381 -7.51 -3.08 16.08
CA LYS A 381 -6.62 -3.12 17.26
C LYS A 381 -5.23 -3.70 16.98
N ALA A 382 -5.05 -4.48 15.90
CA ALA A 382 -3.74 -4.94 15.46
C ALA A 382 -3.06 -3.89 14.55
N TYR A 383 -3.80 -3.30 13.63
CA TYR A 383 -3.38 -2.18 12.78
C TYR A 383 -2.89 -0.99 13.62
N ASP A 384 -3.60 -0.60 14.68
CA ASP A 384 -3.19 0.49 15.59
C ASP A 384 -1.86 0.24 16.28
N ARG A 385 -1.58 -1.01 16.66
CA ARG A 385 -0.36 -1.41 17.36
C ARG A 385 0.85 -1.57 16.44
N ALA A 386 0.64 -1.67 15.14
CA ALA A 386 1.71 -1.76 14.15
C ALA A 386 2.36 -0.38 13.91
N ASP A 387 3.69 -0.35 13.72
CA ASP A 387 4.41 0.90 13.46
C ASP A 387 4.07 1.49 12.08
N PRO A 388 3.86 2.82 11.96
CA PRO A 388 3.71 3.79 13.05
C PRO A 388 2.37 3.60 13.78
N VAL A 389 2.38 3.66 15.11
CA VAL A 389 1.16 3.55 15.93
C VAL A 389 0.12 4.59 15.49
N SER A 390 -1.12 4.15 15.28
CA SER A 390 -2.27 5.04 14.98
C SER A 390 -3.21 5.15 16.18
N SER A 391 -4.16 6.08 16.10
CA SER A 391 -5.18 6.28 17.13
C SER A 391 -6.47 5.60 16.69
N ALA A 392 -7.10 4.84 17.60
CA ALA A 392 -8.44 4.30 17.34
C ALA A 392 -9.49 5.40 17.02
N VAL A 393 -9.24 6.64 17.47
CA VAL A 393 -10.06 7.82 17.14
C VAL A 393 -10.07 8.10 15.63
N ASP A 394 -9.03 7.70 14.89
CA ASP A 394 -8.91 7.88 13.44
C ASP A 394 -9.95 7.05 12.66
N HIS A 395 -10.58 6.04 13.29
CA HIS A 395 -11.63 5.19 12.70
C HIS A 395 -12.86 4.95 13.62
N GLU A 396 -12.90 5.51 14.83
CA GLU A 396 -13.95 5.26 15.84
C GLU A 396 -15.36 5.45 15.26
N TYR A 397 -15.60 6.56 14.56
CA TYR A 397 -16.91 6.84 13.95
C TYR A 397 -17.28 5.84 12.83
N ALA A 398 -16.30 5.36 12.06
CA ALA A 398 -16.53 4.37 10.99
C ALA A 398 -16.90 2.99 11.56
N ASP A 399 -16.22 2.56 12.63
CA ASP A 399 -16.54 1.31 13.35
C ASP A 399 -17.90 1.39 14.06
N LEU A 400 -18.29 2.58 14.55
CA LEU A 400 -19.62 2.83 15.12
C LEU A 400 -20.72 2.80 14.05
N GLU A 401 -20.52 3.43 12.88
CA GLU A 401 -21.46 3.35 11.75
C GLU A 401 -21.67 1.90 11.28
N LEU A 402 -20.57 1.13 11.12
CA LEU A 402 -20.65 -0.28 10.75
C LEU A 402 -21.43 -1.10 11.80
N LYS A 403 -21.15 -0.89 13.08
CA LYS A 403 -21.86 -1.57 14.17
C LYS A 403 -23.36 -1.26 14.14
N ASP A 404 -23.73 0.01 14.06
CA ASP A 404 -25.12 0.45 14.03
C ASP A 404 -25.86 -0.05 12.79
N ALA A 405 -25.19 -0.09 11.64
CA ALA A 405 -25.72 -0.63 10.39
C ALA A 405 -26.04 -2.13 10.49
N ILE A 406 -25.32 -2.89 11.31
CA ILE A 406 -25.52 -4.34 11.48
C ILE A 406 -26.49 -4.66 12.62
N GLU A 407 -26.34 -4.01 13.79
CA GLU A 407 -27.13 -4.37 14.98
C GLU A 407 -28.60 -3.96 14.86
N LYS A 408 -28.91 -2.86 14.17
CA LYS A 408 -30.31 -2.40 13.98
C LYS A 408 -31.10 -3.38 13.08
N PRO A 409 -30.64 -3.77 11.87
CA PRO A 409 -31.32 -4.81 11.08
C PRO A 409 -31.29 -6.19 11.73
N TYR A 410 -30.21 -6.60 12.41
CA TYR A 410 -30.17 -7.89 13.12
C TYR A 410 -31.27 -7.98 14.19
N THR A 411 -31.39 -6.95 15.03
CA THR A 411 -32.40 -6.90 16.10
C THR A 411 -33.82 -6.90 15.55
N ARG A 412 -34.05 -6.17 14.45
CA ARG A 412 -35.32 -6.20 13.72
C ARG A 412 -35.62 -7.57 13.13
N ALA A 413 -34.70 -8.14 12.35
CA ALA A 413 -34.87 -9.45 11.71
C ALA A 413 -35.13 -10.55 12.76
N LYS A 414 -34.45 -10.49 13.92
CA LYS A 414 -34.71 -11.41 15.03
C LYS A 414 -36.11 -11.27 15.58
N ARG A 415 -36.53 -10.05 15.98
CA ARG A 415 -37.88 -9.78 16.49
C ARG A 415 -38.95 -10.22 15.48
N ASP A 416 -38.78 -9.85 14.21
CA ASP A 416 -39.76 -10.11 13.16
C ASP A 416 -39.83 -11.63 12.86
N ASN A 417 -38.72 -12.37 12.94
CA ASN A 417 -38.73 -13.84 12.83
C ASN A 417 -39.33 -14.52 14.07
N ASP A 418 -38.93 -14.13 15.27
CA ASP A 418 -39.36 -14.70 16.56
C ASP A 418 -40.86 -14.43 16.85
N SER A 419 -41.50 -13.49 16.13
CA SER A 419 -42.88 -13.03 16.40
C SER A 419 -43.85 -13.15 15.22
N VAL A 420 -43.37 -13.22 13.97
CA VAL A 420 -44.23 -13.18 12.76
C VAL A 420 -43.91 -14.32 11.79
N TYR A 421 -42.64 -14.46 11.39
CA TYR A 421 -42.29 -15.36 10.29
C TYR A 421 -41.97 -16.81 10.71
N PHE A 422 -41.42 -17.01 11.91
CA PHE A 422 -41.03 -18.31 12.47
C PHE A 422 -40.17 -19.18 11.52
N GLN A 423 -39.39 -18.55 10.64
CA GLN A 423 -38.59 -19.26 9.64
C GLN A 423 -37.34 -19.87 10.27
N HIS A 424 -36.98 -21.06 9.80
CA HIS A 424 -35.72 -21.70 10.13
C HIS A 424 -34.53 -20.87 9.62
N VAL A 425 -33.54 -20.62 10.48
CA VAL A 425 -32.30 -19.92 10.10
C VAL A 425 -31.37 -20.90 9.39
N PRO A 426 -31.04 -20.73 8.10
CA PRO A 426 -30.25 -21.71 7.34
C PRO A 426 -28.83 -21.92 7.89
N THR A 427 -28.14 -22.98 7.45
CA THR A 427 -26.71 -23.19 7.74
C THR A 427 -25.83 -22.27 6.90
N ALA A 428 -24.56 -22.05 7.28
CA ALA A 428 -23.67 -21.13 6.59
C ALA A 428 -23.49 -21.47 5.09
N ASP A 429 -23.34 -22.76 4.78
CA ASP A 429 -23.05 -23.28 3.44
C ASP A 429 -24.28 -23.30 2.50
N SER A 430 -25.45 -22.88 2.99
CA SER A 430 -26.73 -22.92 2.25
C SER A 430 -27.18 -21.57 1.68
N LEU A 431 -26.39 -20.50 1.89
CA LEU A 431 -26.65 -19.20 1.28
C LEU A 431 -26.01 -19.09 -0.11
N ALA A 432 -26.70 -18.39 -1.02
CA ALA A 432 -26.12 -18.01 -2.31
C ALA A 432 -24.94 -17.05 -2.13
N ALA A 433 -23.93 -17.18 -3.01
CA ALA A 433 -22.82 -16.23 -3.08
C ALA A 433 -23.33 -14.83 -3.49
N ILE A 434 -22.65 -13.80 -2.98
CA ILE A 434 -22.90 -12.40 -3.37
C ILE A 434 -21.94 -12.07 -4.51
N GLU A 435 -22.45 -11.94 -5.72
CA GLU A 435 -21.62 -11.60 -6.89
C GLU A 435 -20.96 -10.22 -6.72
N PRO A 436 -19.61 -10.11 -6.83
CA PRO A 436 -18.91 -8.84 -6.70
C PRO A 436 -19.15 -7.92 -7.89
N ARG A 437 -19.25 -6.61 -7.64
CA ARG A 437 -19.39 -5.58 -8.69
C ARG A 437 -18.39 -4.44 -8.51
N ARG A 438 -17.40 -4.37 -9.39
CA ARG A 438 -16.50 -3.21 -9.47
C ARG A 438 -17.13 -2.06 -10.24
N LEU A 439 -16.96 -0.83 -9.74
CA LEU A 439 -17.28 0.41 -10.46
C LEU A 439 -16.06 1.34 -10.62
N VAL A 440 -14.91 0.94 -10.11
CA VAL A 440 -13.68 1.74 -10.10
C VAL A 440 -12.62 1.13 -11.00
N THR A 441 -12.06 1.96 -11.88
CA THR A 441 -10.86 1.66 -12.67
C THR A 441 -9.77 2.68 -12.37
N PRO A 442 -8.47 2.32 -12.49
CA PRO A 442 -7.38 3.29 -12.50
C PRO A 442 -7.61 4.39 -13.55
N THR A 443 -7.08 5.59 -13.29
CA THR A 443 -6.98 6.64 -14.31
C THR A 443 -5.65 6.45 -15.03
N PRO A 444 -5.61 6.05 -16.31
CA PRO A 444 -4.34 5.74 -16.98
C PRO A 444 -3.38 6.93 -16.94
N TYR A 445 -2.15 6.71 -16.46
CA TYR A 445 -1.08 7.70 -16.52
C TYR A 445 -0.33 7.61 -17.85
N ALA A 446 0.12 8.76 -18.36
CA ALA A 446 0.91 8.88 -19.56
C ALA A 446 2.06 9.86 -19.29
N LEU A 447 3.24 9.58 -19.85
CA LEU A 447 4.39 10.46 -19.69
C LEU A 447 4.20 11.79 -20.45
N PRO A 448 4.69 12.92 -19.90
CA PRO A 448 4.71 14.19 -20.61
C PRO A 448 5.63 14.12 -21.83
N ALA A 449 5.44 15.02 -22.78
CA ALA A 449 6.38 15.20 -23.89
C ALA A 449 7.76 15.63 -23.36
N PRO A 450 8.88 15.22 -24.01
CA PRO A 450 10.21 15.70 -23.64
C PRO A 450 10.32 17.23 -23.71
N ALA A 451 11.03 17.83 -22.77
CA ALA A 451 11.25 19.28 -22.73
C ALA A 451 12.10 19.76 -23.92
N LEU A 452 11.96 21.01 -24.34
CA LEU A 452 12.65 21.55 -25.54
C LEU A 452 14.20 21.53 -25.46
N LEU A 453 14.76 21.46 -24.24
CA LEU A 453 16.20 21.27 -24.00
C LEU A 453 16.67 19.82 -24.27
N VAL A 454 15.73 18.87 -24.35
CA VAL A 454 15.95 17.45 -24.65
C VAL A 454 15.83 17.25 -26.18
N ASN A 455 16.89 17.63 -26.89
CA ASN A 455 16.99 17.59 -28.35
C ASN A 455 18.20 16.75 -28.82
N GLU A 456 18.32 16.49 -30.12
CA GLU A 456 19.34 15.58 -30.69
C GLU A 456 20.80 15.99 -30.38
N ALA A 457 21.07 17.25 -30.03
CA ALA A 457 22.41 17.70 -29.62
C ALA A 457 22.73 17.43 -28.13
N LEU A 458 21.72 17.08 -27.31
CA LEU A 458 21.92 16.82 -25.88
C LEU A 458 22.84 15.61 -25.62
N PRO A 459 22.71 14.45 -26.28
CA PRO A 459 23.65 13.34 -26.09
C PRO A 459 25.09 13.71 -26.45
N ASP A 460 25.32 14.47 -27.53
CA ASP A 460 26.68 14.80 -27.99
C ASP A 460 27.38 15.83 -27.11
N ALA A 461 26.61 16.56 -26.29
CA ALA A 461 27.11 17.42 -25.21
C ALA A 461 27.72 16.64 -24.02
N PHE A 462 27.65 15.29 -24.02
CA PHE A 462 28.19 14.43 -22.96
C PHE A 462 29.06 13.26 -23.48
N VAL A 463 30.13 12.99 -22.72
CA VAL A 463 31.06 11.85 -22.88
C VAL A 463 30.35 10.57 -22.44
N GLU A 464 30.58 9.46 -23.15
CA GLU A 464 30.13 8.14 -22.71
C GLU A 464 30.75 7.73 -21.37
N VAL A 465 29.95 7.16 -20.48
CA VAL A 465 30.42 6.58 -19.22
C VAL A 465 30.78 5.11 -19.46
N PRO A 466 32.04 4.68 -19.35
CA PRO A 466 32.40 3.28 -19.58
C PRO A 466 31.74 2.37 -18.55
N ALA A 467 30.96 1.39 -19.00
CA ALA A 467 30.13 0.53 -18.15
C ALA A 467 30.89 -0.13 -16.98
N GLU A 468 32.15 -0.53 -17.22
CA GLU A 468 33.07 -1.08 -16.22
C GLU A 468 33.29 -0.24 -14.95
N LYS A 469 32.94 1.05 -14.96
CA LYS A 469 33.03 1.94 -13.78
C LYS A 469 31.71 2.06 -13.00
N ALA A 470 30.56 1.79 -13.61
CA ALA A 470 29.28 1.83 -12.92
C ALA A 470 29.14 0.65 -11.94
N ASP A 471 29.40 -0.56 -12.43
CA ASP A 471 29.26 -1.80 -11.65
C ASP A 471 30.25 -1.91 -10.46
N LYS A 472 31.30 -1.06 -10.43
CA LYS A 472 32.30 -1.00 -9.35
C LYS A 472 31.96 0.02 -8.24
N LEU A 473 30.85 0.75 -8.38
CA LEU A 473 30.33 1.68 -7.36
C LEU A 473 28.95 1.25 -6.83
N GLY A 474 28.17 0.48 -7.59
CA GLY A 474 26.90 -0.12 -7.15
C GLY A 474 27.00 -1.61 -6.81
N GLY A 475 27.66 -1.98 -5.69
CA GLY A 475 27.83 -3.39 -5.35
C GLY A 475 28.27 -3.69 -3.92
N ALA A 476 27.31 -3.89 -3.02
CA ALA A 476 27.49 -4.84 -1.92
C ALA A 476 27.36 -6.27 -2.50
N PRO A 477 28.19 -7.25 -2.10
CA PRO A 477 28.22 -8.55 -2.75
C PRO A 477 26.90 -9.32 -2.54
N ALA A 478 26.27 -9.70 -3.65
CA ALA A 478 25.11 -10.58 -3.62
C ALA A 478 25.50 -11.96 -3.05
N ALA A 479 24.91 -12.32 -1.91
CA ALA A 479 25.10 -13.65 -1.33
C ALA A 479 24.49 -14.71 -2.27
N SER A 480 25.32 -15.63 -2.78
CA SER A 480 24.93 -16.53 -3.87
C SER A 480 23.82 -17.52 -3.47
N ALA A 481 22.71 -17.51 -4.20
CA ALA A 481 21.63 -18.49 -4.06
C ALA A 481 21.73 -19.59 -5.15
N ALA A 482 22.47 -20.67 -4.88
CA ALA A 482 22.53 -21.84 -5.77
C ALA A 482 22.98 -23.14 -5.06
N ALA A 483 22.04 -23.99 -4.61
CA ALA A 483 22.25 -25.43 -4.42
C ALA A 483 20.95 -26.19 -4.03
N VAL A 484 20.42 -27.00 -4.95
CA VAL A 484 19.41 -28.06 -4.69
C VAL A 484 19.59 -29.15 -5.77
N ALA A 485 19.86 -30.43 -5.51
CA ALA A 485 20.36 -31.12 -4.31
C ALA A 485 21.29 -32.28 -4.82
N LYS A 486 21.38 -33.55 -4.37
CA LYS A 486 20.70 -34.40 -3.36
C LYS A 486 21.61 -35.62 -3.02
N PRO A 487 21.10 -36.75 -2.50
CA PRO A 487 21.25 -37.23 -1.13
C PRO A 487 22.49 -38.11 -0.82
N GLY A 488 22.75 -38.34 0.48
CA GLY A 488 23.80 -39.23 1.01
C GLY A 488 25.08 -38.45 1.39
N THR A 489 25.83 -38.76 2.45
CA THR A 489 25.80 -39.91 3.38
C THR A 489 26.03 -39.43 4.83
N GLU A 490 25.91 -40.30 5.83
CA GLU A 490 26.14 -40.00 7.25
C GLU A 490 27.61 -39.68 7.58
N GLU A 491 27.86 -38.71 8.49
CA GLU A 491 28.65 -38.93 9.73
C GLU A 491 28.64 -37.70 10.68
N LYS A 492 29.15 -37.88 11.90
CA LYS A 492 29.12 -36.88 13.01
C LYS A 492 30.19 -37.25 14.08
N PRO A 493 30.72 -36.31 14.87
CA PRO A 493 31.54 -35.15 14.53
C PRO A 493 32.97 -35.26 15.16
N ALA A 494 33.95 -34.49 14.69
CA ALA A 494 35.26 -34.42 15.37
C ALA A 494 35.97 -33.06 15.22
N GLY A 495 36.75 -32.69 16.25
CA GLY A 495 37.92 -31.79 16.20
C GLY A 495 37.79 -30.45 15.46
N GLY A 496 37.50 -29.38 16.18
CA GLY A 496 37.68 -28.01 15.67
C GLY A 496 39.08 -27.44 15.91
N LYS A 497 39.37 -26.29 15.32
CA LYS A 497 40.34 -25.32 15.87
C LYS A 497 39.97 -23.89 15.45
N ASP A 498 40.12 -22.94 16.36
CA ASP A 498 39.95 -21.52 16.09
C ASP A 498 41.13 -20.98 15.26
N ASP A 499 40.84 -20.17 14.24
CA ASP A 499 41.73 -19.11 13.75
C ASP A 499 40.90 -18.05 13.00
N ASP A 500 40.54 -16.95 13.67
CA ASP A 500 40.47 -15.59 13.08
C ASP A 500 40.16 -14.49 14.12
N LYS A 501 41.19 -13.98 14.80
CA LYS A 501 41.10 -12.84 15.74
C LYS A 501 41.56 -11.52 15.10
N ALA A 502 40.76 -10.89 14.23
CA ALA A 502 41.00 -9.49 13.86
C ALA A 502 39.81 -8.72 13.20
N LYS A 503 38.78 -8.31 13.97
CA LYS A 503 38.01 -7.02 13.82
C LYS A 503 36.73 -6.93 14.68
N ALA A 504 36.82 -7.11 16.01
CA ALA A 504 35.67 -6.94 16.91
C ALA A 504 36.05 -6.51 18.35
N LYS A 505 36.73 -5.37 18.52
CA LYS A 505 36.97 -4.76 19.85
C LYS A 505 36.72 -3.26 19.84
N GLY A 506 35.49 -2.88 20.18
CA GLY A 506 35.05 -1.48 20.33
C GLY A 506 33.95 -1.32 21.38
N GLY A 507 32.76 -1.90 21.16
CA GLY A 507 31.58 -1.64 21.98
C GLY A 507 31.52 -2.30 23.37
N ALA A 508 32.09 -3.49 23.54
CA ALA A 508 31.78 -4.33 24.71
C ALA A 508 32.29 -3.80 26.06
N TRP A 509 33.47 -3.15 26.10
CA TRP A 509 34.11 -2.79 27.38
C TRP A 509 33.32 -1.71 28.15
N TRP A 510 32.76 -0.73 27.44
CA TRP A 510 31.90 0.32 27.96
C TRP A 510 30.62 -0.24 28.61
N GLN A 511 30.03 -1.27 28.01
CA GLN A 511 28.80 -1.89 28.54
C GLN A 511 29.06 -2.57 29.89
N TRP A 512 30.19 -3.28 30.04
CA TRP A 512 30.63 -3.83 31.32
C TRP A 512 30.99 -2.74 32.34
N LEU A 513 31.67 -1.68 31.91
CA LEU A 513 32.00 -0.54 32.78
C LEU A 513 30.73 0.09 33.39
N LEU A 514 29.73 0.39 32.57
CA LEU A 514 28.44 0.94 33.03
C LEU A 514 27.72 0.00 33.99
N VAL A 515 27.68 -1.31 33.69
CA VAL A 515 27.02 -2.29 34.58
C VAL A 515 27.76 -2.44 35.91
N ILE A 516 29.09 -2.40 35.93
CA ILE A 516 29.89 -2.41 37.17
C ILE A 516 29.60 -1.15 38.01
N ILE A 517 29.57 0.04 37.40
CA ILE A 517 29.24 1.30 38.07
C ILE A 517 27.80 1.30 38.60
N ALA A 518 26.85 0.74 37.85
CA ALA A 518 25.45 0.64 38.25
C ALA A 518 25.15 -0.48 39.25
N MET A 519 26.05 -1.46 39.42
CA MET A 519 25.78 -2.68 40.19
C MET A 519 25.37 -2.43 41.66
N PRO A 520 25.95 -1.49 42.42
CA PRO A 520 25.49 -1.18 43.77
C PRO A 520 24.02 -0.71 43.79
N LEU A 521 23.61 0.08 42.80
CA LEU A 521 22.24 0.56 42.67
C LEU A 521 21.29 -0.56 42.23
N LEU A 522 21.71 -1.42 41.29
CA LEU A 522 20.94 -2.62 40.89
C LEU A 522 20.73 -3.58 42.07
N LEU A 523 21.72 -3.74 42.95
CA LEU A 523 21.63 -4.55 44.17
C LEU A 523 20.67 -3.92 45.20
N ILE A 524 20.72 -2.59 45.40
CA ILE A 524 19.75 -1.88 46.26
C ILE A 524 18.32 -2.05 45.72
N VAL A 525 18.11 -1.89 44.41
CA VAL A 525 16.80 -2.09 43.75
C VAL A 525 16.31 -3.54 43.91
N SER A 526 17.21 -4.52 43.76
CA SER A 526 16.90 -5.93 43.99
C SER A 526 16.55 -6.24 45.46
N LEU A 527 17.20 -5.57 46.41
CA LEU A 527 16.95 -5.74 47.84
C LEU A 527 15.60 -5.11 48.26
N VAL A 528 15.26 -3.94 47.74
CA VAL A 528 13.92 -3.34 47.88
C VAL A 528 12.87 -4.27 47.26
N GLY A 529 13.13 -4.83 46.08
CA GLY A 529 12.27 -5.85 45.46
C GLY A 529 12.06 -7.06 46.37
N ALA A 530 13.11 -7.58 47.01
CA ALA A 530 13.02 -8.72 47.94
C ALA A 530 12.23 -8.38 49.22
N VAL A 531 12.40 -7.19 49.80
CA VAL A 531 11.62 -6.75 50.97
C VAL A 531 10.13 -6.65 50.61
N VAL A 532 9.79 -6.04 49.47
CA VAL A 532 8.40 -5.98 48.98
C VAL A 532 7.84 -7.38 48.69
N TRP A 533 8.65 -8.28 48.11
CA TRP A 533 8.24 -9.68 47.86
C TRP A 533 7.88 -10.43 49.15
N VAL A 534 8.69 -10.29 50.20
CA VAL A 534 8.41 -10.88 51.52
C VAL A 534 7.17 -10.26 52.18
N LEU A 535 6.99 -8.93 52.09
CA LEU A 535 5.81 -8.24 52.64
C LEU A 535 4.50 -8.63 51.93
N LEU A 536 4.56 -8.99 50.63
CA LEU A 536 3.41 -9.45 49.87
C LEU A 536 3.14 -10.97 50.00
N LEU A 537 4.06 -11.73 50.60
CA LEU A 537 3.95 -13.19 50.72
C LEU A 537 2.75 -13.65 51.58
N PRO A 538 2.41 -13.03 52.74
CA PRO A 538 1.22 -13.40 53.50
C PRO A 538 -0.09 -13.20 52.72
N LEU A 539 -0.18 -12.09 51.97
CA LEU A 539 -1.34 -11.77 51.13
C LEU A 539 -1.56 -12.82 50.03
N LYS A 540 -0.48 -13.40 49.50
CA LYS A 540 -0.53 -14.47 48.49
C LYS A 540 -0.96 -15.82 49.05
N CYS A 541 -0.71 -16.09 50.33
CA CYS A 541 -1.08 -17.36 50.98
C CYS A 541 -2.53 -17.39 51.49
N PHE A 542 -3.14 -16.23 51.77
CA PHE A 542 -4.50 -16.15 52.35
C PHE A 542 -5.59 -15.61 51.40
N CYS A 543 -5.25 -15.00 50.27
CA CYS A 543 -6.25 -14.38 49.38
C CYS A 543 -6.16 -14.89 47.93
N CYS A 544 -7.26 -15.43 47.42
CA CYS A 544 -7.44 -15.75 45.99
C CYS A 544 -8.95 -15.68 45.64
N PRO A 545 -9.37 -15.19 44.46
CA PRO A 545 -8.60 -14.55 43.38
C PRO A 545 -8.87 -13.03 43.29
N ILE A 546 -7.82 -12.18 43.32
CA ILE A 546 -7.98 -10.72 43.15
C ILE A 546 -7.14 -10.20 41.96
N GLY A 547 -7.75 -10.23 40.78
CA GLY A 547 -7.55 -9.24 39.71
C GLY A 547 -6.19 -9.16 38.99
N CYS A 548 -6.22 -8.60 37.77
CA CYS A 548 -5.03 -8.39 36.94
C CYS A 548 -3.98 -7.46 37.59
N ALA A 549 -4.40 -6.59 38.51
CA ALA A 549 -3.49 -5.68 39.23
C ALA A 549 -2.47 -6.43 40.09
N ALA A 550 -2.85 -7.52 40.77
CA ALA A 550 -1.91 -8.32 41.57
C ALA A 550 -0.85 -9.00 40.69
N GLN A 551 -1.24 -9.46 39.49
CA GLN A 551 -0.32 -10.05 38.52
C GLN A 551 0.67 -9.02 37.96
N LEU A 552 0.22 -7.79 37.70
CA LEU A 552 1.09 -6.68 37.28
C LEU A 552 2.11 -6.32 38.38
N ILE A 553 1.67 -6.19 39.62
CA ILE A 553 2.56 -5.93 40.78
C ILE A 553 3.58 -7.07 40.93
N TRP A 554 3.15 -8.33 40.82
CA TRP A 554 4.06 -9.48 40.89
C TRP A 554 5.12 -9.46 39.78
N ASN A 555 4.71 -9.20 38.53
CA ASN A 555 5.62 -9.09 37.39
C ASN A 555 6.65 -7.95 37.59
N VAL A 556 6.26 -6.83 38.20
CA VAL A 556 7.17 -5.72 38.54
C VAL A 556 8.15 -6.12 39.65
N VAL A 557 7.68 -6.75 40.73
CA VAL A 557 8.55 -7.21 41.82
C VAL A 557 9.57 -8.24 41.33
N GLU A 558 9.16 -9.18 40.47
CA GLU A 558 10.07 -10.13 39.82
C GLU A 558 11.07 -9.43 38.89
N TRP A 559 10.66 -8.36 38.20
CA TRP A 559 11.55 -7.53 37.38
C TRP A 559 12.65 -6.85 38.21
N LEU A 560 12.30 -6.33 39.40
CA LEU A 560 13.23 -5.70 40.32
C LEU A 560 14.23 -6.74 40.90
N LEU A 561 13.74 -7.92 41.31
CA LEU A 561 14.58 -9.03 41.78
C LEU A 561 15.60 -9.51 40.74
N LYS A 562 15.22 -9.50 39.45
CA LYS A 562 16.06 -9.96 38.33
C LYS A 562 16.89 -8.84 37.69
N ALA A 563 16.86 -7.62 38.24
CA ALA A 563 17.57 -6.47 37.67
C ALA A 563 19.10 -6.63 37.57
N PRO A 564 19.82 -7.15 38.59
CA PRO A 564 21.28 -7.36 38.49
C PRO A 564 21.65 -8.37 37.39
N LEU A 565 20.91 -9.49 37.32
CA LEU A 565 21.12 -10.54 36.32
C LEU A 565 20.84 -10.03 34.88
N ARG A 566 19.84 -9.17 34.70
CA ARG A 566 19.56 -8.53 33.40
C ARG A 566 20.62 -7.52 32.99
N GLY A 567 21.20 -6.76 33.94
CA GLY A 567 22.36 -5.91 33.68
C GLY A 567 23.54 -6.73 33.14
N MET A 568 23.87 -7.84 33.81
CA MET A 568 24.93 -8.76 33.37
C MET A 568 24.62 -9.41 32.01
N LEU A 569 23.36 -9.81 31.74
CA LEU A 569 22.97 -10.36 30.44
C LEU A 569 23.14 -9.33 29.31
N TRP A 570 22.71 -8.09 29.55
CA TRP A 570 22.84 -6.99 28.59
C TRP A 570 24.30 -6.70 28.25
N ALA A 571 25.19 -6.62 29.24
CA ALA A 571 26.63 -6.49 29.01
C ALA A 571 27.25 -7.73 28.33
N SER A 572 26.67 -8.92 28.49
CA SER A 572 27.08 -10.13 27.75
C SER A 572 26.63 -10.17 26.29
N GLY A 573 25.83 -9.20 25.83
CA GLY A 573 25.33 -9.12 24.45
C GLY A 573 24.26 -10.17 24.08
N LYS A 574 23.70 -10.89 25.06
CA LYS A 574 22.70 -11.94 24.84
C LYS A 574 21.30 -11.44 25.17
N PRO A 575 20.31 -11.56 24.26
CA PRO A 575 18.93 -11.16 24.54
C PRO A 575 18.31 -12.06 25.62
N TRP A 576 17.62 -11.45 26.59
CA TRP A 576 16.87 -12.20 27.60
C TRP A 576 15.58 -12.74 27.00
N GLN A 577 15.40 -14.06 27.00
CA GLN A 577 14.12 -14.70 26.72
C GLN A 577 13.41 -15.07 28.04
N PRO A 578 12.11 -14.78 28.20
CA PRO A 578 11.34 -15.38 29.28
C PRO A 578 11.27 -16.89 29.07
N HIS A 579 11.60 -17.66 30.11
CA HIS A 579 11.21 -19.05 30.15
C HIS A 579 9.67 -19.11 30.13
N LYS A 580 9.08 -19.80 29.15
CA LYS A 580 7.75 -20.34 29.35
C LYS A 580 7.88 -21.51 30.32
N ASP A 581 6.95 -21.60 31.28
CA ASP A 581 6.83 -22.77 32.13
C ASP A 581 6.49 -23.98 31.25
N ALA A 582 7.06 -25.14 31.56
CA ALA A 582 6.78 -26.36 30.82
C ALA A 582 5.39 -26.88 31.21
N GLU A 583 4.48 -26.98 30.24
CA GLU A 583 3.27 -27.78 30.42
C GLU A 583 3.67 -29.24 30.66
N PRO A 584 2.99 -29.96 31.58
CA PRO A 584 3.35 -31.33 31.91
C PRO A 584 3.15 -32.27 30.71
N GLU A 585 4.20 -33.02 30.40
CA GLU A 585 4.26 -33.99 29.32
C GLU A 585 3.15 -35.04 29.45
N LYS A 586 2.29 -35.16 28.45
CA LYS A 586 1.25 -36.20 28.39
C LYS A 586 1.82 -37.47 27.77
N ASP A 587 1.83 -38.56 28.55
CA ASP A 587 2.18 -39.93 28.11
C ASP A 587 1.53 -40.29 26.75
N ASP A 588 2.35 -40.49 25.72
CA ASP A 588 1.90 -40.87 24.36
C ASP A 588 1.60 -42.38 24.25
N LYS A 589 0.62 -42.84 25.04
CA LYS A 589 0.35 -44.27 25.31
C LYS A 589 -0.81 -44.90 24.51
N ASP A 590 -1.16 -44.39 23.33
CA ASP A 590 -2.22 -45.00 22.49
C ASP A 590 -1.86 -45.25 21.00
N LYS A 591 -0.61 -45.03 20.58
CA LYS A 591 -0.20 -45.23 19.17
C LYS A 591 0.03 -46.69 18.73
N ASN A 592 -0.39 -47.70 19.51
CA ASN A 592 -0.12 -49.12 19.19
C ASN A 592 -1.35 -50.06 19.25
N LYS A 593 -2.55 -49.57 18.88
CA LYS A 593 -3.80 -50.37 18.78
C LYS A 593 -4.47 -50.46 17.40
N HIS A 594 -3.91 -49.82 16.37
CA HIS A 594 -4.51 -49.80 15.02
C HIS A 594 -3.58 -50.36 13.92
N LYS A 595 -2.85 -51.45 14.23
CA LYS A 595 -2.08 -52.21 13.21
C LYS A 595 -2.21 -53.74 13.31
N ALA A 596 -3.26 -54.25 13.96
CA ALA A 596 -3.46 -55.68 14.22
C ALA A 596 -4.94 -56.12 14.03
N ALA A 597 -5.60 -55.67 12.96
CA ALA A 597 -7.02 -55.96 12.72
C ALA A 597 -7.44 -56.01 11.23
N LYS A 598 -6.57 -56.49 10.32
CA LYS A 598 -6.96 -56.67 8.91
C LYS A 598 -6.14 -57.72 8.13
N ASP A 599 -6.22 -58.98 8.56
CA ASP A 599 -5.93 -60.15 7.70
C ASP A 599 -6.40 -61.46 8.37
N LYS A 600 -7.67 -61.86 8.15
CA LYS A 600 -8.20 -63.24 8.31
C LYS A 600 -9.56 -63.38 7.60
N THR A 601 -9.56 -63.78 6.33
CA THR A 601 -10.71 -64.45 5.69
C THR A 601 -10.51 -65.97 5.73
N PRO A 602 -11.49 -66.77 6.17
CA PRO A 602 -11.44 -68.23 6.02
C PRO A 602 -11.75 -68.63 4.56
N PRO A 603 -11.37 -69.84 4.12
CA PRO A 603 -11.61 -70.32 2.76
C PRO A 603 -12.92 -71.11 2.62
N VAL A 604 -13.49 -71.05 1.39
CA VAL A 604 -14.68 -71.76 0.87
C VAL A 604 -16.01 -71.35 1.52
#